data_AF-A0A452Y2N3-F1
#
_entry.id   AF-A0A452Y2N3-F1
#
_cell.length_a   1.000
_cell.length_b   1.000
_cell.length_c   1.000
_cell.angle_alpha   90.00
_cell.angle_beta   90.00
_cell.angle_gamma   90.00
#
_symmetry.space_group_name_H-M   'P 1'
#
loop_
_entity.id
_entity.type
_entity.pdbx_description
1 polymer ?
#
loop_
_entity_poly.entity_id
_entity_poly.type
_entity_poly.pdbx_seq_one_letter_code
_entity_poly.pdbx_strand_id
1 'polypeptide(L)'
;MMDIGHNDVAGVMHTPSDQWDKKLRQIVGEIGDAIRILYDNGARKFWIHGTGALGCLPALVVQEKGGEHDAHGCLASHNRAAQAFNKKLSDLCDEVRLRLKDATVVYTDMFAIKYGFVANHTKYGIEWPLMVCCGNGGPPYNFMPGKFGCGDLCGPEEKVLSWDGVHFTDFGSGLAAKHAMSGEYSKPRVKLASLLNGGSKKPSSVS
;
A
#
# COMPACT_ATOMS: atom_id res chain seq x y z
N MET A 1 -4.87 11.87 -5.07
CA MET A 1 -4.21 10.62 -4.63
C MET A 1 -5.30 9.61 -4.35
N MET A 2 -5.14 8.36 -4.76
CA MET A 2 -6.06 7.26 -4.49
C MET A 2 -5.26 6.13 -3.84
N ASP A 3 -5.54 5.87 -2.58
CA ASP A 3 -4.95 4.80 -1.77
C ASP A 3 -6.10 4.03 -1.13
N ILE A 4 -6.67 3.11 -1.91
CA ILE A 4 -7.90 2.36 -1.61
C ILE A 4 -7.76 0.92 -2.13
N GLY A 5 -8.61 0.02 -1.64
CA GLY A 5 -8.65 -1.39 -2.04
C GLY A 5 -7.99 -2.36 -1.06
N HIS A 6 -7.24 -1.87 -0.06
CA HIS A 6 -6.58 -2.74 0.92
C HIS A 6 -7.56 -3.64 1.69
N ASN A 7 -8.64 -3.05 2.22
CA ASN A 7 -9.68 -3.78 2.94
C ASN A 7 -10.44 -4.74 2.02
N ASP A 8 -10.69 -4.36 0.78
CA ASP A 8 -11.38 -5.21 -0.20
C ASP A 8 -10.53 -6.46 -0.54
N VAL A 9 -9.23 -6.27 -0.77
CA VAL A 9 -8.30 -7.39 -1.01
C VAL A 9 -8.17 -8.28 0.23
N ALA A 10 -8.14 -7.70 1.43
CA ALA A 10 -8.23 -8.46 2.69
C ALA A 10 -9.52 -9.29 2.76
N GLY A 11 -10.67 -8.67 2.45
CA GLY A 11 -11.97 -9.33 2.41
C GLY A 11 -12.05 -10.48 1.39
N VAL A 12 -11.38 -10.35 0.24
CA VAL A 12 -11.32 -11.42 -0.77
C VAL A 12 -10.70 -12.69 -0.21
N MET A 13 -9.70 -12.58 0.68
CA MET A 13 -9.00 -13.74 1.24
C MET A 13 -9.88 -14.57 2.20
N HIS A 14 -10.99 -14.01 2.69
CA HIS A 14 -12.01 -14.76 3.43
C HIS A 14 -13.01 -15.50 2.53
N THR A 15 -12.81 -15.48 1.21
CA THR A 15 -13.65 -16.20 0.24
C THR A 15 -12.89 -17.37 -0.39
N PRO A 16 -13.58 -18.35 -0.99
CA PRO A 16 -12.93 -19.46 -1.70
C PRO A 16 -11.92 -18.97 -2.75
N SER A 17 -10.74 -19.61 -2.80
CA SER A 17 -9.61 -19.15 -3.60
C SER A 17 -9.86 -19.12 -5.11
N ASP A 18 -10.77 -19.96 -5.60
CA ASP A 18 -11.25 -19.98 -6.99
C ASP A 18 -12.02 -18.70 -7.37
N GLN A 19 -12.52 -17.94 -6.39
CA GLN A 19 -13.24 -16.67 -6.61
C GLN A 19 -12.32 -15.44 -6.59
N TRP A 20 -11.07 -15.58 -6.14
CA TRP A 20 -10.19 -14.43 -5.90
C TRP A 20 -9.95 -13.61 -7.16
N ASP A 21 -9.61 -14.25 -8.29
CA ASP A 21 -9.34 -13.52 -9.54
C ASP A 21 -10.53 -12.68 -9.98
N LYS A 22 -11.75 -13.25 -9.91
CA LYS A 22 -12.99 -12.55 -10.25
C LYS A 22 -13.23 -11.35 -9.36
N LYS A 23 -13.12 -11.51 -8.03
CA LYS A 23 -13.36 -10.42 -7.07
C LYS A 23 -12.30 -9.32 -7.18
N LEU A 24 -11.03 -9.67 -7.37
CA LEU A 24 -9.96 -8.69 -7.59
C LEU A 24 -10.20 -7.87 -8.86
N ARG A 25 -10.68 -8.48 -9.95
CA ARG A 25 -11.07 -7.74 -11.16
C ARG A 25 -12.23 -6.80 -10.92
N GLN A 26 -13.23 -7.20 -10.13
CA GLN A 26 -14.35 -6.32 -9.75
C GLN A 26 -13.84 -5.08 -9.00
N ILE A 27 -13.01 -5.27 -7.97
CA ILE A 27 -12.42 -4.15 -7.20
C ILE A 27 -11.63 -3.20 -8.11
N VAL A 28 -10.81 -3.74 -9.02
CA VAL A 28 -10.05 -2.90 -9.97
C VAL A 28 -11.00 -2.16 -10.93
N GLY A 29 -12.10 -2.79 -11.36
CA GLY A 29 -13.14 -2.14 -12.17
C GLY A 29 -13.74 -0.92 -11.47
N GLU A 30 -14.12 -1.06 -10.19
CA GLU A 30 -14.66 0.04 -9.39
C GLU A 30 -13.65 1.20 -9.22
N ILE A 31 -12.36 0.88 -9.04
CA ILE A 31 -11.29 1.89 -9.02
C ILE A 31 -11.19 2.61 -10.38
N GLY A 32 -11.32 1.86 -11.48
CA GLY A 32 -11.33 2.43 -12.84
C GLY A 32 -12.51 3.38 -13.06
N ASP A 33 -13.70 3.01 -12.58
CA ASP A 33 -14.87 3.89 -12.64
C ASP A 33 -14.70 5.14 -11.78
N ALA A 34 -14.12 5.03 -10.58
CA ALA A 34 -13.79 6.18 -9.75
C ALA A 34 -12.80 7.14 -10.44
N ILE A 35 -11.76 6.60 -11.11
CA ILE A 35 -10.82 7.41 -11.91
C ILE A 35 -11.55 8.16 -13.03
N ARG A 36 -12.45 7.48 -13.75
CA ARG A 36 -13.24 8.07 -14.84
C ARG A 36 -14.15 9.19 -14.33
N ILE A 37 -14.89 8.95 -13.25
CA ILE A 37 -15.77 9.94 -12.62
C ILE A 37 -14.97 11.19 -12.24
N LEU A 38 -13.81 11.04 -11.60
CA LEU A 38 -12.96 12.16 -11.21
C LEU A 38 -12.44 12.92 -12.44
N TYR A 39 -12.05 12.20 -13.49
CA TYR A 39 -11.58 12.81 -14.74
C TYR A 39 -12.68 13.63 -15.44
N ASP A 40 -13.90 13.09 -15.51
CA ASP A 40 -15.07 13.77 -16.07
C ASP A 40 -15.43 15.03 -15.27
N ASN A 41 -15.04 15.08 -13.98
CA ASN A 41 -15.17 16.24 -13.09
C ASN A 41 -13.91 17.14 -13.06
N GLY A 42 -13.01 17.01 -14.03
CA GLY A 42 -11.88 17.93 -14.22
C GLY A 42 -10.58 17.51 -13.54
N ALA A 43 -10.51 16.36 -12.87
CA ALA A 43 -9.24 15.85 -12.37
C ALA A 43 -8.32 15.46 -13.54
N ARG A 44 -7.04 15.85 -13.44
CA ARG A 44 -6.03 15.57 -14.48
C ARG A 44 -4.76 14.94 -13.95
N LYS A 45 -4.61 14.83 -12.62
CA LYS A 45 -3.44 14.24 -11.98
C LYS A 45 -3.88 13.16 -11.02
N PHE A 46 -3.57 11.93 -11.37
CA PHE A 46 -3.90 10.73 -10.62
C PHE A 46 -2.62 10.12 -10.07
N TRP A 47 -2.54 10.03 -8.75
CA TRP A 47 -1.49 9.30 -8.07
C TRP A 47 -2.15 8.12 -7.38
N ILE A 48 -1.93 6.93 -7.93
CA ILE A 48 -2.61 5.69 -7.58
C ILE A 48 -1.64 4.81 -6.81
N HIS A 49 -2.01 4.37 -5.63
CA HIS A 49 -1.22 3.44 -4.82
C HIS A 49 -1.72 2.01 -5.02
N GLY A 50 -0.78 1.08 -5.23
CA GLY A 50 -1.06 -0.33 -4.99
C GLY A 50 -1.34 -0.60 -3.51
N THR A 51 -1.90 -1.75 -3.19
CA THR A 51 -1.97 -2.21 -1.80
C THR A 51 -0.58 -2.57 -1.27
N GLY A 52 -0.43 -2.54 0.05
CA GLY A 52 0.78 -2.95 0.76
C GLY A 52 0.99 -4.46 0.83
N ALA A 53 2.07 -4.86 1.50
CA ALA A 53 2.38 -6.25 1.79
C ALA A 53 1.44 -6.83 2.86
N LEU A 54 0.25 -7.29 2.44
CA LEU A 54 -0.79 -7.82 3.34
C LEU A 54 -0.29 -8.96 4.22
N GLY A 55 0.55 -9.83 3.67
CA GLY A 55 1.10 -10.95 4.44
C GLY A 55 2.03 -10.52 5.56
N CYS A 56 2.50 -9.27 5.56
CA CYS A 56 3.37 -8.72 6.58
C CYS A 56 2.62 -7.94 7.67
N LEU A 57 1.29 -7.97 7.69
CA LEU A 57 0.51 -7.38 8.78
C LEU A 57 0.60 -8.28 10.02
N PRO A 58 1.13 -7.79 11.16
CA PRO A 58 1.27 -8.60 12.37
C PRO A 58 -0.05 -9.23 12.82
N ALA A 59 -1.17 -8.52 12.65
CA ALA A 59 -2.49 -9.04 12.99
C ALA A 59 -2.83 -10.33 12.20
N LEU A 60 -2.52 -10.36 10.90
CA LEU A 60 -2.77 -11.54 10.06
C LEU A 60 -1.77 -12.65 10.34
N VAL A 61 -0.48 -12.32 10.47
CA VAL A 61 0.59 -13.28 10.80
C VAL A 61 0.27 -14.05 12.08
N VAL A 62 -0.21 -13.36 13.13
CA VAL A 62 -0.52 -14.01 14.41
C VAL A 62 -1.84 -14.81 14.36
N GLN A 63 -2.82 -14.37 13.57
CA GLN A 63 -4.09 -15.07 13.41
C GLN A 63 -3.94 -16.37 12.59
N GLU A 64 -3.14 -16.34 11.52
CA GLU A 64 -2.96 -17.44 10.57
C GLU A 64 -1.80 -18.36 10.96
N LYS A 65 -1.88 -18.98 12.15
CA LYS A 65 -0.80 -19.83 12.70
C LYS A 65 -0.35 -21.00 11.81
N GLY A 66 -1.20 -21.46 10.88
CA GLY A 66 -0.89 -22.53 9.93
C GLY A 66 -0.49 -22.04 8.53
N GLY A 67 -0.37 -20.73 8.33
CA GLY A 67 -0.05 -20.14 7.03
C GLY A 67 1.37 -20.48 6.55
N GLU A 68 1.53 -20.55 5.23
CA GLU A 68 2.84 -20.59 4.59
C GLU A 68 3.52 -19.23 4.77
N HIS A 69 4.60 -19.19 5.55
CA HIS A 69 5.39 -17.98 5.78
C HIS A 69 6.61 -17.95 4.85
N ASP A 70 6.94 -16.77 4.34
CA ASP A 70 8.17 -16.55 3.58
C ASP A 70 9.40 -16.38 4.52
N ALA A 71 10.57 -16.17 3.92
CA ALA A 71 11.84 -16.03 4.65
C ALA A 71 11.90 -14.83 5.62
N HIS A 72 10.94 -13.90 5.56
CA HIS A 72 10.86 -12.74 6.45
C HIS A 72 9.69 -12.84 7.44
N GLY A 73 9.02 -13.99 7.51
CA GLY A 73 7.91 -14.23 8.43
C GLY A 73 6.59 -13.60 7.97
N CYS A 74 6.46 -13.24 6.69
CA CYS A 74 5.18 -12.78 6.14
C CYS A 74 4.40 -13.94 5.51
N LEU A 75 3.07 -13.88 5.54
CA LEU A 75 2.20 -14.87 4.89
C LEU A 75 2.31 -14.80 3.36
N ALA A 76 2.90 -15.83 2.76
CA ALA A 76 3.20 -15.88 1.33
C ALA A 76 1.93 -15.84 0.47
N SER A 77 0.85 -16.52 0.89
CA SER A 77 -0.44 -16.53 0.19
C SER A 77 -1.07 -15.14 0.12
N HIS A 78 -0.99 -14.37 1.20
CA HIS A 78 -1.54 -13.02 1.30
C HIS A 78 -0.74 -12.03 0.46
N ASN A 79 0.59 -12.16 0.47
CA ASN A 79 1.46 -11.37 -0.40
C ASN A 79 1.23 -11.69 -1.89
N ARG A 80 0.99 -12.96 -2.26
CA ARG A 80 0.60 -13.33 -3.64
C ARG A 80 -0.72 -12.68 -4.06
N ALA A 81 -1.73 -12.65 -3.19
CA ALA A 81 -3.01 -11.98 -3.47
C ALA A 81 -2.83 -10.46 -3.66
N ALA A 82 -2.06 -9.81 -2.77
CA ALA A 82 -1.71 -8.40 -2.87
C ALA A 82 -1.01 -8.07 -4.19
N GLN A 83 -0.02 -8.88 -4.59
CA GLN A 83 0.70 -8.72 -5.86
C GLN A 83 -0.21 -8.93 -7.07
N ALA A 84 -1.12 -9.91 -7.03
CA ALA A 84 -2.07 -10.15 -8.11
C ALA A 84 -3.02 -8.96 -8.31
N PHE A 85 -3.52 -8.36 -7.21
CA PHE A 85 -4.29 -7.12 -7.25
C PHE A 85 -3.47 -5.96 -7.83
N ASN A 86 -2.26 -5.73 -7.30
CA ASN A 86 -1.38 -4.65 -7.72
C ASN A 86 -1.01 -4.74 -9.20
N LYS A 87 -0.81 -5.95 -9.72
CA LYS A 87 -0.58 -6.15 -11.15
C LYS A 87 -1.77 -5.66 -11.97
N LYS A 88 -2.99 -6.07 -11.62
CA LYS A 88 -4.22 -5.65 -12.32
C LYS A 88 -4.43 -4.14 -12.23
N LEU A 89 -4.17 -3.54 -11.06
CA LEU A 89 -4.29 -2.09 -10.86
C LEU A 89 -3.23 -1.32 -11.68
N SER A 90 -2.00 -1.83 -11.77
CA SER A 90 -0.98 -1.26 -12.64
C SER A 90 -1.38 -1.36 -14.11
N ASP A 91 -1.92 -2.51 -14.54
CA ASP A 91 -2.39 -2.71 -15.92
C ASP A 91 -3.54 -1.73 -16.23
N LEU A 92 -4.49 -1.54 -15.31
CA LEU A 92 -5.53 -0.51 -15.42
C LEU A 92 -4.92 0.90 -15.56
N CYS A 93 -3.89 1.23 -14.77
CA CYS A 93 -3.21 2.52 -14.89
C CYS A 93 -2.54 2.68 -16.27
N ASP A 94 -2.04 1.60 -16.88
CA ASP A 94 -1.55 1.61 -18.27
C ASP A 94 -2.67 1.95 -19.25
N GLU A 95 -3.83 1.31 -19.12
CA GLU A 95 -5.00 1.58 -19.96
C GLU A 95 -5.52 3.01 -19.81
N VAL A 96 -5.63 3.49 -18.58
CA VAL A 96 -6.10 4.85 -18.28
C VAL A 96 -5.17 5.89 -18.93
N ARG A 97 -3.85 5.70 -18.90
CA ARG A 97 -2.89 6.60 -19.57
C ARG A 97 -3.09 6.67 -21.08
N LEU A 98 -3.53 5.58 -21.70
CA LEU A 98 -3.78 5.53 -23.15
C LEU A 98 -5.12 6.18 -23.52
N ARG A 99 -6.14 6.05 -22.65
CA ARG A 99 -7.51 6.49 -22.95
C ARG A 99 -7.79 7.92 -22.52
N LEU A 100 -7.34 8.31 -21.33
CA LEU A 100 -7.57 9.64 -20.79
C LEU A 100 -6.49 10.58 -21.34
N LYS A 101 -6.80 11.21 -22.48
CA LYS A 101 -6.02 12.33 -23.01
C LYS A 101 -5.82 13.36 -21.90
N ASP A 102 -4.73 14.13 -21.94
CA ASP A 102 -4.37 15.19 -20.98
C ASP A 102 -4.26 14.81 -19.48
N ALA A 103 -4.52 13.54 -19.10
CA ALA A 103 -4.32 13.05 -17.75
C ALA A 103 -2.88 12.58 -17.51
N THR A 104 -2.34 12.96 -16.35
CA THR A 104 -1.14 12.36 -15.77
C THR A 104 -1.56 11.29 -14.78
N VAL A 105 -1.12 10.05 -14.99
CA VAL A 105 -1.40 8.93 -14.07
C VAL A 105 -0.10 8.28 -13.65
N VAL A 106 0.12 8.23 -12.34
CA VAL A 106 1.30 7.61 -11.72
C VAL A 106 0.83 6.52 -10.78
N TYR A 107 1.17 5.27 -11.09
CA TYR A 107 1.03 4.15 -10.18
C TYR A 107 2.24 4.09 -9.24
N THR A 108 2.05 3.76 -7.97
CA THR A 108 3.15 3.56 -6.99
C THR A 108 3.04 2.18 -6.36
N ASP A 109 4.13 1.42 -6.44
CA ASP A 109 4.23 0.08 -5.87
C ASP A 109 4.46 0.12 -4.36
N MET A 110 3.37 0.31 -3.61
CA MET A 110 3.40 0.31 -2.15
C MET A 110 3.72 -1.06 -1.56
N PHE A 111 3.52 -2.15 -2.31
CA PHE A 111 3.92 -3.48 -1.87
C PHE A 111 5.44 -3.55 -1.75
N ALA A 112 6.17 -3.15 -2.79
CA ALA A 112 7.63 -3.17 -2.79
C ALA A 112 8.22 -2.28 -1.67
N ILE A 113 7.60 -1.13 -1.39
CA ILE A 113 7.99 -0.25 -0.29
C ILE A 113 7.79 -0.95 1.06
N LYS A 114 6.56 -1.36 1.37
CA LYS A 114 6.19 -1.89 2.69
C LYS A 114 6.83 -3.25 2.99
N TYR A 115 6.89 -4.13 1.99
CA TYR A 115 7.65 -5.39 2.08
C TYR A 115 9.14 -5.12 2.30
N GLY A 116 9.69 -4.13 1.59
CA GLY A 116 11.09 -3.74 1.70
C GLY A 116 11.50 -3.31 3.12
N PHE A 117 10.59 -2.69 3.88
CA PHE A 117 10.83 -2.35 5.29
C PHE A 117 10.95 -3.58 6.19
N VAL A 118 10.15 -4.62 5.94
CA VAL A 118 10.25 -5.87 6.70
C VAL A 118 11.50 -6.64 6.28
N ALA A 119 11.71 -6.83 4.99
CA ALA A 119 12.83 -7.60 4.46
C ALA A 119 14.21 -6.97 4.73
N ASN A 120 14.28 -5.65 4.90
CA ASN A 120 15.53 -4.91 5.14
C ASN A 120 15.48 -4.06 6.42
N HIS A 121 14.75 -4.51 7.43
CA HIS A 121 14.42 -3.74 8.64
C HIS A 121 15.63 -3.10 9.34
N THR A 122 16.77 -3.82 9.39
CA THR A 122 18.01 -3.33 9.99
C THR A 122 18.55 -2.06 9.33
N LYS A 123 18.32 -1.85 8.03
CA LYS A 123 18.75 -0.63 7.31
C LYS A 123 18.03 0.63 7.81
N TYR A 124 16.87 0.46 8.43
CA TYR A 124 16.07 1.56 8.97
C TYR A 124 16.20 1.68 10.50
N GLY A 125 17.01 0.81 11.13
CA GLY A 125 17.15 0.73 12.58
C GLY A 125 15.94 0.13 13.28
N ILE A 126 15.17 -0.71 12.58
CA ILE A 126 14.02 -1.43 13.13
C ILE A 126 14.54 -2.77 13.67
N GLU A 127 14.29 -3.06 14.94
CA GLU A 127 14.71 -4.31 15.57
C GLU A 127 13.74 -5.45 15.21
N TRP A 128 12.45 -5.23 15.44
CA TRP A 128 11.39 -6.24 15.26
C TRP A 128 10.38 -5.77 14.20
N PRO A 129 10.52 -6.15 12.93
CA PRO A 129 9.71 -5.59 11.84
C PRO A 129 8.24 -6.02 11.86
N LEU A 130 7.91 -7.08 12.59
CA LEU A 130 6.55 -7.59 12.76
C LEU A 130 5.99 -7.34 14.17
N MET A 131 6.68 -6.54 14.99
CA MET A 131 6.15 -6.11 16.28
C MET A 131 5.20 -4.92 16.11
N VAL A 132 4.16 -4.87 16.94
CA VAL A 132 3.25 -3.71 17.03
C VAL A 132 3.62 -2.83 18.23
N CYS A 133 3.50 -1.52 18.07
CA CYS A 133 3.82 -0.59 19.14
C CYS A 133 2.75 -0.60 20.24
N CYS A 134 1.49 -0.56 19.84
CA CYS A 134 0.33 -0.46 20.71
C CYS A 134 -0.43 -1.77 20.66
N GLY A 135 -0.20 -2.63 21.65
CA GLY A 135 -0.71 -3.98 21.59
C GLY A 135 -0.79 -4.66 22.95
N ASN A 136 -0.68 -5.98 22.93
CA ASN A 136 -0.79 -6.84 24.09
C ASN A 136 0.00 -8.14 23.90
N GLY A 137 0.59 -8.63 24.99
CA GLY A 137 1.21 -9.95 25.05
C GLY A 137 2.71 -9.96 24.82
N GLY A 138 3.32 -8.78 24.62
CA GLY A 138 4.76 -8.61 24.51
C GLY A 138 5.40 -9.26 23.27
N PRO A 139 6.74 -9.23 23.18
CA PRO A 139 7.49 -9.75 22.04
C PRO A 139 7.18 -11.25 21.72
N PRO A 140 7.33 -11.69 20.45
CA PRO A 140 7.94 -10.96 19.34
C PRO A 140 6.96 -10.09 18.53
N TYR A 141 5.65 -10.27 18.69
CA TYR A 141 4.63 -9.55 17.89
C TYR A 141 3.96 -8.41 18.66
N ASN A 142 3.90 -8.51 20.00
CA ASN A 142 3.07 -7.64 20.84
C ASN A 142 1.59 -7.62 20.42
N PHE A 143 1.09 -8.70 19.81
CA PHE A 143 -0.28 -8.79 19.32
C PHE A 143 -0.97 -10.04 19.86
N MET A 144 -2.14 -9.87 20.48
CA MET A 144 -2.93 -10.95 21.05
C MET A 144 -4.34 -10.95 20.43
N PRO A 145 -4.69 -11.96 19.61
CA PRO A 145 -6.01 -12.06 19.00
C PRO A 145 -7.13 -12.01 20.04
N GLY A 146 -8.16 -11.19 19.79
CA GLY A 146 -9.31 -11.03 20.68
C GLY A 146 -9.08 -10.12 21.89
N LYS A 147 -7.85 -9.62 22.11
CA LYS A 147 -7.56 -8.64 23.18
C LYS A 147 -7.36 -7.25 22.57
N PHE A 148 -8.38 -6.41 22.73
CA PHE A 148 -8.36 -5.04 22.24
C PHE A 148 -7.67 -4.08 23.22
N GLY A 149 -7.21 -2.94 22.71
CA GLY A 149 -6.58 -1.88 23.48
C GLY A 149 -5.04 -1.96 23.49
N CYS A 150 -4.45 -1.03 24.24
CA CYS A 150 -3.01 -0.77 24.25
C CYS A 150 -2.44 -1.12 25.63
N GLY A 151 -2.39 -2.41 25.95
CA GLY A 151 -1.88 -2.87 27.26
C GLY A 151 -0.36 -2.73 27.38
N ASP A 152 0.32 -2.95 26.26
CA ASP A 152 1.77 -2.87 26.12
C ASP A 152 2.08 -1.86 25.01
N LEU A 153 2.69 -0.73 25.39
CA LEU A 153 3.09 0.36 24.48
C LEU A 153 4.61 0.35 24.29
N CYS A 154 5.07 0.54 23.05
CA CYS A 154 6.48 0.67 22.73
C CYS A 154 7.12 1.93 23.35
N GLY A 155 8.44 1.92 23.52
CA GLY A 155 9.18 3.07 24.02
C GLY A 155 9.14 4.28 23.05
N PRO A 156 9.25 5.53 23.55
CA PRO A 156 9.13 6.74 22.72
C PRO A 156 10.26 6.90 21.68
N GLU A 157 11.40 6.22 21.87
CA GLU A 157 12.54 6.24 20.94
C GLU A 157 12.60 4.99 20.05
N GLU A 158 11.68 4.04 20.23
CA GLU A 158 11.67 2.79 19.48
C GLU A 158 11.16 2.99 18.04
N LYS A 159 11.89 2.42 17.09
CA LYS A 159 11.53 2.45 15.67
C LYS A 159 10.67 1.25 15.32
N VAL A 160 9.38 1.34 15.63
CA VAL A 160 8.40 0.28 15.34
C VAL A 160 7.63 0.61 14.06
N LEU A 161 7.49 -0.36 13.15
CA LEU A 161 6.76 -0.16 11.89
C LEU A 161 5.25 -0.10 12.10
N SER A 162 4.69 -1.07 12.81
CA SER A 162 3.24 -1.21 12.99
C SER A 162 2.78 -0.57 14.29
N TRP A 163 1.68 0.19 14.21
CA TRP A 163 1.02 0.73 15.39
C TRP A 163 0.23 -0.37 16.11
N ASP A 164 -0.71 -1.03 15.42
CA ASP A 164 -1.72 -1.91 16.03
C ASP A 164 -1.84 -3.30 15.34
N GLY A 165 -0.92 -3.61 14.42
CA GLY A 165 -0.94 -4.84 13.64
C GLY A 165 -1.56 -4.69 12.25
N VAL A 166 -2.15 -3.54 11.93
CA VAL A 166 -2.70 -3.22 10.60
C VAL A 166 -2.13 -1.90 10.08
N HIS A 167 -2.10 -0.87 10.92
CA HIS A 167 -1.66 0.46 10.56
C HIS A 167 -0.19 0.68 10.89
N PHE A 168 0.44 1.62 10.20
CA PHE A 168 1.82 2.03 10.48
C PHE A 168 1.85 3.11 11.56
N THR A 169 2.93 3.15 12.33
CA THR A 169 3.27 4.30 13.18
C THR A 169 3.58 5.54 12.33
N ASP A 170 3.73 6.70 12.97
CA ASP A 170 4.22 7.91 12.29
C ASP A 170 5.61 7.69 11.68
N PHE A 171 6.48 6.95 12.36
CA PHE A 171 7.79 6.57 11.83
C PHE A 171 7.66 5.72 10.55
N GLY A 172 6.85 4.65 10.58
CA GLY A 172 6.61 3.79 9.42
C GLY A 172 5.94 4.55 8.26
N SER A 173 4.97 5.40 8.56
CA SER A 173 4.27 6.25 7.58
C SER A 173 5.20 7.28 6.95
N GLY A 174 6.09 7.90 7.74
CA GLY A 174 7.11 8.82 7.26
C GLY A 174 8.11 8.15 6.31
N LEU A 175 8.55 6.92 6.62
CA LEU A 175 9.37 6.12 5.70
C LEU A 175 8.62 5.81 4.40
N ALA A 176 7.37 5.34 4.51
CA ALA A 176 6.56 5.02 3.34
C ALA A 176 6.38 6.25 2.43
N ALA A 177 6.04 7.40 3.01
CA ALA A 177 5.90 8.67 2.28
C ALA A 177 7.21 9.08 1.59
N LYS A 178 8.36 8.99 2.28
CA LYS A 178 9.67 9.30 1.70
C LYS A 178 9.97 8.44 0.48
N HIS A 179 9.74 7.13 0.57
CA HIS A 179 9.98 6.21 -0.55
C HIS A 179 8.98 6.44 -1.70
N ALA A 180 7.70 6.67 -1.40
CA ALA A 180 6.68 6.93 -2.41
C ALA A 180 6.97 8.25 -3.17
N MET A 181 7.39 9.30 -2.46
CA MET A 181 7.73 10.60 -3.05
C MET A 181 9.01 10.60 -3.89
N SER A 182 9.90 9.61 -3.71
CA SER A 182 11.14 9.49 -4.47
C SER A 182 10.91 9.27 -5.98
N GLY A 183 9.78 8.66 -6.35
CA GLY A 183 9.48 8.25 -7.72
C GLY A 183 10.13 6.93 -8.15
N GLU A 184 10.99 6.32 -7.33
CA GLU A 184 11.71 5.08 -7.68
C GLU A 184 10.77 3.87 -7.81
N TYR A 185 9.71 3.86 -7.01
CA TYR A 185 8.66 2.84 -6.96
C TYR A 185 7.47 3.19 -7.86
N SER A 186 7.60 4.22 -8.70
CA SER A 186 6.50 4.71 -9.52
C SER A 186 6.56 4.18 -10.95
N LYS A 187 5.39 4.03 -11.56
CA LYS A 187 5.20 3.76 -12.99
C LYS A 187 4.32 4.87 -13.59
N PRO A 188 4.86 5.74 -14.48
CA PRO A 188 6.28 5.84 -14.86
C PRO A 188 7.16 6.28 -13.68
N ARG A 189 8.48 6.02 -13.77
CA ARG A 189 9.44 6.51 -12.78
C ARG A 189 9.59 8.03 -12.91
N VAL A 190 8.99 8.76 -11.97
CA VAL A 190 8.99 10.22 -11.98
C VAL A 190 8.90 10.75 -10.55
N LYS A 191 9.65 11.83 -10.26
CA LYS A 191 9.52 12.55 -8.99
C LYS A 191 8.19 13.29 -8.98
N LEU A 192 7.31 13.01 -8.02
CA LEU A 192 5.97 13.61 -7.99
C LEU A 192 6.00 15.14 -7.96
N ALA A 193 7.00 15.74 -7.31
CA ALA A 193 7.19 17.18 -7.28
C ALA A 193 7.37 17.81 -8.68
N SER A 194 7.95 17.10 -9.65
CA SER A 194 8.13 17.63 -11.01
C SER A 194 6.80 17.74 -11.77
N LEU A 195 5.77 16.99 -11.36
CA LEU A 195 4.46 16.99 -11.97
C LEU A 195 3.59 18.18 -11.53
N LEU A 196 3.99 18.92 -10.49
CA LEU A 196 3.23 20.04 -9.97
C LEU A 196 3.37 21.30 -10.85
N ASN A 197 4.54 21.52 -11.45
CA ASN A 197 4.88 22.78 -12.14
C ASN A 197 4.49 22.83 -13.64
N GLY A 198 3.83 21.81 -14.17
CA GLY A 198 3.51 21.70 -15.61
C GLY A 198 2.23 22.42 -16.08
N GLY A 199 1.49 23.10 -15.21
CA GLY A 199 0.16 23.64 -15.52
C GLY A 199 0.07 25.15 -15.35
N SER A 200 0.64 25.93 -16.29
CA SER A 200 0.28 27.33 -16.59
C SER A 200 1.17 27.89 -17.72
N LYS A 201 1.05 27.39 -18.95
CA LYS A 201 1.38 28.26 -20.10
C LYS A 201 0.16 29.14 -20.35
N LYS A 202 0.19 30.38 -19.84
CA LYS A 202 -0.76 31.41 -20.28
C LYS A 202 -0.68 31.52 -21.81
N PRO A 203 -1.79 31.69 -22.54
CA PRO A 203 -1.73 32.02 -23.95
C PRO A 203 -0.96 33.34 -24.07
N SER A 204 0.12 33.34 -24.84
CA SER A 204 0.76 34.58 -25.27
C SER A 204 -0.27 35.36 -26.07
N SER A 205 -0.73 36.49 -25.52
CA SER A 205 -1.52 37.47 -26.25
C SER A 205 -0.69 37.95 -27.42
N VAL A 206 -1.17 37.66 -28.63
CA VAL A 206 -0.70 38.30 -29.85
C VAL A 206 -1.18 39.74 -29.82
N SER A 207 -0.24 40.69 -29.84
CA SER A 207 -0.46 42.10 -30.17
C SER A 207 0.44 42.44 -31.34
#